data_AF-A0A926S6J4-F1
#
_entry.id   AF-A0A926S6J4-F1
#
_cell.length_a   1.000
_cell.length_b   1.000
_cell.length_c   1.000
_cell.angle_alpha   90.00
_cell.angle_beta   90.00
_cell.angle_gamma   90.00
#
_symmetry.space_group_name_H-M   'P 1'
#
loop_
_entity.id
_entity.type
_entity.pdbx_description
1 polymer ?
#
loop_
_entity_poly.entity_id
_entity_poly.type
_entity_poly.pdbx_seq_one_letter_code
_entity_poly.pdbx_strand_id
1 'polypeptide(L)'
;MIGFVKSFAADRATARIAGLATAALMAVSISGAALARDAEAAKPAEATDADAPLQMLVSLKDQKIRVYRGTELIRTAPVSSGRAGRSTPSGVFSILEKRRKHFSNLYNSAPMPYMQRLTWSGVAMHQGHLPGYPASHGCIRLPRDFAKDLFGMTERGLHVVVTKETAEPEPIRHAVLPQPMQVGTPVASLSSGTIAADPALRGTVAATDADAELATLTPENPDFDKPLRMIITPNQEPNANKTLQSLLNKMGFDAGPVDGVIGRKTRAAISLFQEGADLPVTGQVTTALVNRVYKDAGYEKGQNATLRIRRSFKDIYEAPVTLKDPNEKIGTFVFTALDFKQGDAHVDWMVVPAEGEQYGTPTEILNRVVLSDKVRRDLSTMLTPGSSLIVTDRSFARNTGLGTDFVVVTK
;
A
#
# COMPACT_ATOMS: atom_id res chain seq x y z
N MET A 1 11.42 70.74 -56.16
CA MET A 1 11.16 69.36 -56.65
C MET A 1 9.75 69.01 -56.24
N ILE A 2 8.77 69.22 -57.11
CA ILE A 2 8.14 68.19 -57.99
C ILE A 2 7.50 67.09 -57.11
N GLY A 3 6.21 66.79 -57.13
CA GLY A 3 5.09 67.18 -58.00
C GLY A 3 3.88 66.32 -57.60
N PHE A 4 2.70 66.91 -57.71
CA PHE A 4 1.37 66.34 -57.46
C PHE A 4 0.98 65.27 -58.51
N VAL A 5 -0.13 64.54 -58.26
CA VAL A 5 -1.12 63.88 -59.18
C VAL A 5 -1.47 62.47 -58.66
N LYS A 6 -2.62 62.24 -57.99
CA LYS A 6 -4.01 62.01 -58.46
C LYS A 6 -4.17 60.90 -59.52
N SER A 7 -4.93 59.85 -59.22
CA SER A 7 -6.24 59.54 -59.87
C SER A 7 -6.63 58.04 -59.89
N PHE A 8 -7.81 57.77 -59.31
CA PHE A 8 -8.95 56.91 -59.70
C PHE A 8 -8.83 55.67 -60.61
N ALA A 9 -9.42 54.56 -60.15
CA ALA A 9 -10.55 53.78 -60.75
C ALA A 9 -10.84 52.54 -59.83
N ALA A 10 -11.98 52.36 -59.14
CA ALA A 10 -13.31 51.89 -59.60
C ALA A 10 -13.18 50.63 -60.49
N ASP A 11 -13.81 49.46 -60.27
CA ASP A 11 -15.27 49.25 -60.13
C ASP A 11 -15.61 47.73 -59.95
N ARG A 12 -16.90 47.44 -59.67
CA ARG A 12 -17.69 46.17 -59.68
C ARG A 12 -17.90 45.44 -58.34
N ALA A 13 -19.03 45.66 -57.65
CA ALA A 13 -20.40 45.11 -57.87
C ALA A 13 -20.58 43.77 -57.12
N THR A 14 -21.63 43.42 -56.36
CA THR A 14 -23.02 43.89 -56.11
C THR A 14 -23.50 43.04 -54.91
N ALA A 15 -23.92 43.60 -53.76
CA ALA A 15 -25.29 43.95 -53.37
C ALA A 15 -26.39 42.90 -53.66
N ARG A 16 -27.14 42.50 -52.62
CA ARG A 16 -28.61 42.49 -52.46
C ARG A 16 -28.97 41.82 -51.11
N ILE A 17 -30.01 42.14 -50.33
CA ILE A 17 -31.05 43.19 -50.26
C ILE A 17 -31.77 42.97 -48.90
N ALA A 18 -32.26 44.07 -48.29
CA ALA A 18 -33.44 44.27 -47.42
C ALA A 18 -33.84 43.23 -46.34
N GLY A 19 -34.42 43.60 -45.21
CA GLY A 19 -34.92 44.89 -44.74
C GLY A 19 -35.84 44.68 -43.52
N LEU A 20 -35.92 45.74 -42.72
CA LEU A 20 -37.06 46.23 -41.94
C LEU A 20 -37.99 45.27 -41.16
N ALA A 21 -38.09 45.60 -39.86
CA ALA A 21 -39.31 46.08 -39.18
C ALA A 21 -39.97 45.17 -38.13
N THR A 22 -39.89 45.70 -36.90
CA THR A 22 -40.92 45.79 -35.84
C THR A 22 -41.51 44.54 -35.17
N ALA A 23 -41.60 44.68 -33.84
CA ALA A 23 -42.14 43.79 -32.85
C ALA A 23 -43.65 43.52 -32.98
N ALA A 24 -44.07 42.32 -32.57
CA ALA A 24 -45.26 42.08 -31.76
C ALA A 24 -45.25 40.64 -31.19
N LEU A 25 -45.67 40.51 -29.93
CA LEU A 25 -45.97 39.25 -29.22
C LEU A 25 -47.03 38.42 -29.98
N MET A 26 -46.90 37.08 -29.91
CA MET A 26 -48.00 36.12 -29.71
C MET A 26 -47.44 34.71 -29.45
N ALA A 27 -48.06 34.01 -28.49
CA ALA A 27 -47.75 32.64 -28.10
C ALA A 27 -48.44 31.63 -29.03
N VAL A 28 -47.76 30.52 -29.38
CA VAL A 28 -48.39 29.25 -29.81
C VAL A 28 -47.47 28.06 -29.45
N SER A 29 -48.06 27.04 -28.84
CA SER A 29 -47.50 25.72 -28.53
C SER A 29 -47.37 24.84 -29.78
N ILE A 30 -46.44 23.85 -29.80
CA ILE A 30 -46.65 22.46 -30.27
C ILE A 30 -45.38 21.60 -30.04
N SER A 31 -45.62 20.48 -29.36
CA SER A 31 -45.01 19.14 -29.30
C SER A 31 -43.59 18.84 -29.82
N GLY A 32 -42.78 18.31 -28.90
CA GLY A 32 -42.25 16.93 -28.97
C GLY A 32 -41.05 16.64 -29.88
N ALA A 33 -39.87 16.47 -29.29
CA ALA A 33 -39.04 15.25 -29.38
C ALA A 33 -37.64 15.49 -28.75
N ALA A 34 -37.27 14.59 -27.84
CA ALA A 34 -35.94 13.99 -27.70
C ALA A 34 -34.68 14.87 -27.51
N LEU A 35 -34.07 14.63 -26.34
CA LEU A 35 -32.64 14.53 -26.05
C LEU A 35 -31.83 15.80 -25.71
N ALA A 36 -31.00 15.59 -24.68
CA ALA A 36 -29.88 16.39 -24.20
C ALA A 36 -30.21 17.74 -23.56
N ARG A 37 -30.62 17.68 -22.28
CA ARG A 37 -30.15 18.68 -21.31
C ARG A 37 -29.11 18.01 -20.43
N ASP A 38 -27.89 18.53 -20.55
CA ASP A 38 -26.74 18.19 -19.74
C ASP A 38 -27.12 18.21 -18.26
N ALA A 39 -27.24 17.01 -17.70
CA ALA A 39 -27.06 16.82 -16.28
C ALA A 39 -25.57 17.06 -16.02
N GLU A 40 -25.21 18.30 -15.71
CA GLU A 40 -23.95 18.60 -15.08
C GLU A 40 -23.96 17.85 -13.74
N ALA A 41 -23.32 16.68 -13.77
CA ALA A 41 -23.20 15.79 -12.64
C ALA A 41 -22.61 16.59 -11.48
N ALA A 42 -23.43 16.83 -10.47
CA ALA A 42 -22.97 17.35 -9.20
C ALA A 42 -21.83 16.44 -8.73
N LYS A 43 -20.61 17.00 -8.70
CA LYS A 43 -19.46 16.35 -8.08
C LYS A 43 -19.87 15.96 -6.65
N PRO A 44 -19.58 14.73 -6.19
CA PRO A 44 -19.78 14.39 -4.79
C PRO A 44 -19.04 15.41 -3.94
N ALA A 45 -19.71 15.99 -2.95
CA ALA A 45 -19.07 16.86 -1.97
C ALA A 45 -17.91 16.08 -1.32
N GLU A 46 -16.68 16.59 -1.47
CA GLU A 46 -15.50 16.04 -0.80
C GLU A 46 -15.75 16.06 0.71
N ALA A 47 -15.87 14.86 1.31
CA ALA A 47 -15.82 14.72 2.76
C ALA A 47 -14.44 15.22 3.20
N THR A 48 -14.40 16.27 4.03
CA THR A 48 -13.15 16.74 4.62
C THR A 48 -12.61 15.64 5.53
N ASP A 49 -11.51 15.04 5.12
CA ASP A 49 -10.88 13.85 5.68
C ASP A 49 -10.11 14.15 6.99
N ALA A 50 -10.71 14.93 7.90
CA ALA A 50 -10.04 15.48 9.08
C ALA A 50 -9.50 14.40 10.03
N ASP A 51 -10.11 13.22 10.01
CA ASP A 51 -9.77 12.08 10.88
C ASP A 51 -8.89 11.02 10.19
N ALA A 52 -8.58 11.16 8.90
CA ALA A 52 -7.71 10.21 8.22
C ALA A 52 -6.31 10.09 8.80
N PRO A 53 -5.66 8.93 8.57
CA PRO A 53 -4.29 8.70 8.97
C PRO A 53 -3.35 9.73 8.35
N LEU A 54 -2.48 10.27 9.19
CA LEU A 54 -1.36 11.11 8.76
C LEU A 54 -0.22 10.25 8.21
N GLN A 55 0.30 10.64 7.04
CA GLN A 55 1.47 10.03 6.44
C GLN A 55 2.48 11.10 6.04
N MET A 56 3.77 10.82 6.23
CA MET A 56 4.85 11.72 5.85
C MET A 56 5.74 11.08 4.79
N LEU A 57 5.98 11.81 3.71
CA LEU A 57 6.84 11.40 2.61
C LEU A 57 8.01 12.39 2.51
N VAL A 58 9.22 11.89 2.63
CA VAL A 58 10.46 12.67 2.48
C VAL A 58 11.15 12.22 1.21
N SER A 59 11.19 13.10 0.20
CA SER A 59 11.97 12.86 -1.01
C SER A 59 13.37 13.45 -0.85
N LEU A 60 14.37 12.57 -0.92
CA LEU A 60 15.78 12.97 -0.83
C LEU A 60 16.26 13.68 -2.10
N LYS A 61 15.73 13.34 -3.28
CA LYS A 61 16.02 14.04 -4.53
C LYS A 61 15.48 15.47 -4.53
N ASP A 62 14.21 15.63 -4.14
CA ASP A 62 13.58 16.96 -4.14
C ASP A 62 13.99 17.81 -2.93
N GLN A 63 14.63 17.21 -1.92
CA GLN A 63 14.87 17.82 -0.60
C GLN A 63 13.59 18.43 -0.04
N LYS A 64 12.50 17.64 -0.04
CA LYS A 64 11.20 18.06 0.49
C LYS A 64 10.57 17.00 1.37
N ILE A 65 9.81 17.46 2.35
CA ILE A 65 8.85 16.66 3.11
C ILE A 65 7.44 17.10 2.70
N ARG A 66 6.59 16.12 2.40
CA ARG A 66 5.16 16.27 2.18
C ARG A 66 4.42 15.52 3.28
N VAL A 67 3.44 16.17 3.87
CA VAL A 67 2.59 15.60 4.93
C VAL A 67 1.19 15.49 4.35
N TYR A 68 0.68 14.27 4.33
CA TYR A 68 -0.64 13.93 3.84
C TYR A 68 -1.54 13.56 5.00
N ARG A 69 -2.83 13.84 4.83
CA ARG A 69 -3.92 13.29 5.62
C ARG A 69 -4.80 12.53 4.65
N GLY A 70 -4.81 11.20 4.77
CA GLY A 70 -5.32 10.35 3.69
C GLY A 70 -4.54 10.61 2.40
N THR A 71 -5.22 10.99 1.33
CA THR A 71 -4.61 11.38 0.05
C THR A 71 -4.42 12.90 -0.11
N GLU A 72 -4.94 13.71 0.82
CA GLU A 72 -4.86 15.17 0.76
C GLU A 72 -3.49 15.67 1.24
N LEU A 73 -2.81 16.47 0.41
CA LEU A 73 -1.57 17.14 0.81
C LEU A 73 -1.88 18.34 1.73
N ILE A 74 -1.71 18.14 3.04
CA ILE A 74 -2.00 19.19 4.02
C ILE A 74 -0.84 20.16 4.23
N ARG A 75 0.42 19.70 4.10
CA ARG A 75 1.61 20.54 4.30
C ARG A 75 2.81 20.09 3.49
N THR A 76 3.67 21.03 3.14
CA THR A 76 4.96 20.79 2.49
C THR A 76 6.04 21.73 3.02
N ALA A 77 7.29 21.27 3.06
CA ALA A 77 8.43 22.09 3.42
C ALA A 77 9.73 21.59 2.76
N PRO A 78 10.72 22.48 2.53
CA PRO A 78 12.06 22.05 2.19
C PRO A 78 12.71 21.31 3.37
N VAL A 79 13.67 20.45 3.07
CA VAL A 79 14.51 19.77 4.07
C VAL A 79 15.99 19.91 3.72
N SER A 80 16.87 19.62 4.67
CA SER A 80 18.29 19.35 4.39
C SER A 80 18.65 17.99 4.99
N SER A 81 18.85 17.01 4.10
CA SER A 81 19.19 15.62 4.45
C SER A 81 20.71 15.42 4.63
N GLY A 82 21.11 14.17 4.84
CA GLY A 82 22.50 13.76 5.00
C GLY A 82 23.35 13.98 3.75
N ARG A 83 24.55 14.56 3.93
CA ARG A 83 25.54 14.76 2.85
C ARG A 83 26.14 13.43 2.39
N ALA A 84 26.87 13.46 1.27
CA ALA A 84 27.65 12.30 0.80
C ALA A 84 28.57 11.75 1.91
N GLY A 85 28.62 10.42 2.05
CA GLY A 85 29.35 9.73 3.13
C GLY A 85 28.63 9.71 4.49
N ARG A 86 27.53 10.46 4.65
CA ARG A 86 26.64 10.46 5.83
C ARG A 86 25.18 10.60 5.41
N SER A 87 24.81 9.87 4.36
CA SER A 87 23.51 9.98 3.71
C SER A 87 22.38 9.59 4.66
N THR A 88 21.25 10.26 4.53
CA THR A 88 20.01 9.84 5.20
C THR A 88 19.58 8.50 4.62
N PRO A 89 19.33 7.47 5.45
CA PRO A 89 18.84 6.19 4.97
C PRO A 89 17.44 6.33 4.37
N SER A 90 17.18 5.61 3.29
CA SER A 90 15.84 5.50 2.70
C SER A 90 15.09 4.30 3.27
N GLY A 91 13.76 4.29 3.14
CA GLY A 91 12.90 3.19 3.57
C GLY A 91 11.62 3.63 4.27
N VAL A 92 11.03 2.72 5.03
CA VAL A 92 9.79 2.94 5.80
C VAL A 92 10.16 2.95 7.28
N PHE A 93 9.91 4.07 7.93
CA PHE A 93 10.24 4.30 9.33
C PHE A 93 8.98 4.53 10.15
N SER A 94 9.08 4.30 11.45
CA SER A 94 8.12 4.78 12.43
C SER A 94 8.83 5.75 13.38
N ILE A 95 8.11 6.72 13.92
CA ILE A 95 8.68 7.63 14.92
C ILE A 95 8.93 6.84 16.21
N LEU A 96 10.21 6.62 16.54
CA LEU A 96 10.63 5.82 17.68
C LEU A 96 10.56 6.63 18.98
N GLU A 97 10.98 7.89 18.92
CA GLU A 97 11.11 8.77 20.07
C GLU A 97 10.83 10.21 19.66
N LYS A 98 10.23 10.99 20.57
CA LYS A 98 9.99 12.41 20.41
C LYS A 98 10.55 13.19 21.58
N ARG A 99 11.34 14.23 21.32
CA ARG A 99 11.85 15.17 22.34
C ARG A 99 11.82 16.61 21.84
N ARG A 100 11.13 17.49 22.57
CA ARG A 100 11.09 18.93 22.24
C ARG A 100 12.48 19.58 22.33
N LYS A 101 13.25 19.23 23.36
CA LYS A 101 14.64 19.65 23.54
C LYS A 101 15.51 18.39 23.56
N HIS A 102 16.31 18.19 22.52
CA HIS A 102 17.30 17.12 22.43
C HIS A 102 18.64 17.69 22.03
N PHE A 103 19.72 17.03 22.42
CA PHE A 103 21.08 17.35 22.05
C PHE A 103 21.74 16.07 21.53
N SER A 104 22.47 16.16 20.43
CA SER A 104 23.09 15.00 19.80
C SER A 104 24.19 14.40 20.68
N ASN A 105 24.05 13.13 21.04
CA ASN A 105 25.10 12.36 21.73
C ASN A 105 26.33 12.11 20.83
N LEU A 106 26.17 12.19 19.50
CA LEU A 106 27.19 11.86 18.51
C LEU A 106 27.93 13.08 17.94
N TYR A 107 27.40 14.29 18.15
CA TYR A 107 27.88 15.52 17.53
C TYR A 107 27.99 16.66 18.55
N ASN A 108 28.91 16.53 19.51
CA ASN A 108 29.24 17.57 20.50
C ASN A 108 28.03 18.25 21.15
N SER A 109 26.98 17.48 21.49
CA SER A 109 25.74 18.03 22.05
C SER A 109 25.09 19.11 21.18
N ALA A 110 25.19 18.99 19.86
CA ALA A 110 24.53 19.91 18.94
C ALA A 110 23.01 19.89 19.19
N PRO A 111 22.34 21.05 19.32
CA PRO A 111 20.92 21.11 19.61
C PRO A 111 20.10 20.55 18.44
N MET A 112 19.11 19.71 18.77
CA MET A 112 18.14 19.11 17.86
C MET A 112 16.72 19.39 18.37
N PRO A 113 16.21 20.64 18.27
CA PRO A 113 14.87 20.97 18.74
C PRO A 113 13.80 20.22 17.94
N TYR A 114 12.71 19.82 18.62
CA TYR A 114 11.61 19.06 18.03
C TYR A 114 12.05 17.75 17.37
N MET A 115 13.01 17.06 18.00
CA MET A 115 13.54 15.79 17.50
C MET A 115 12.46 14.71 17.44
N GLN A 116 12.37 14.05 16.29
CA GLN A 116 11.58 12.85 16.05
C GLN A 116 12.50 11.76 15.46
N ARG A 117 12.84 10.75 16.27
CA ARG A 117 13.84 9.72 15.93
C ARG A 117 13.25 8.68 14.99
N LEU A 118 14.02 8.32 13.95
CA LEU A 118 13.64 7.32 12.94
C LEU A 118 14.47 6.03 13.05
N THR A 119 15.72 6.13 13.53
CA THR A 119 16.59 4.96 13.75
C THR A 119 17.26 5.00 15.12
N TRP A 120 17.59 3.83 15.66
CA TRP A 120 18.39 3.74 16.88
C TRP A 120 19.85 4.14 16.66
N SER A 121 20.31 4.14 15.40
CA SER A 121 21.64 4.67 15.03
C SER A 121 21.75 6.20 15.13
N GLY A 122 20.66 6.92 15.36
CA GLY A 122 20.70 8.37 15.59
C GLY A 122 20.08 9.24 14.50
N VAL A 123 19.48 8.66 13.45
CA VAL A 123 18.81 9.45 12.40
C VAL A 123 17.46 9.94 12.91
N ALA A 124 17.20 11.24 12.74
CA ALA A 124 15.99 11.89 13.20
C ALA A 124 15.57 13.04 12.28
N MET A 125 14.30 13.41 12.33
CA MET A 125 13.82 14.72 11.86
C MET A 125 13.91 15.73 13.00
N HIS A 126 14.40 16.94 12.74
CA HIS A 126 14.47 18.00 13.76
C HIS A 126 14.63 19.38 13.12
N GLN A 127 14.41 20.45 13.89
CA GLN A 127 14.73 21.80 13.44
C GLN A 127 16.23 21.94 13.14
N GLY A 128 16.60 22.56 12.02
CA GLY A 128 17.99 22.88 11.73
C GLY A 128 18.18 23.93 10.63
N HIS A 129 19.44 24.25 10.31
CA HIS A 129 19.79 25.13 9.18
C HIS A 129 19.69 24.38 7.85
N LEU A 130 19.04 25.01 6.86
CA LEU A 130 18.78 24.46 5.53
C LEU A 130 19.53 25.30 4.48
N PRO A 131 20.69 24.83 3.99
CA PRO A 131 21.48 25.58 3.00
C PRO A 131 21.00 25.36 1.55
N GLY A 132 19.87 24.69 1.34
CA GLY A 132 19.33 24.35 0.01
C GLY A 132 19.89 23.06 -0.62
N TYR A 133 20.75 22.33 0.10
CA TYR A 133 21.31 21.05 -0.34
C TYR A 133 21.52 20.08 0.86
N PRO A 134 21.78 18.78 0.62
CA PRO A 134 22.08 17.82 1.68
C PRO A 134 23.36 18.19 2.44
N ALA A 135 23.22 18.58 3.71
CA ALA A 135 24.33 19.08 4.53
C ALA A 135 24.38 18.48 5.94
N SER A 136 23.45 17.59 6.28
CA SER A 136 23.39 16.95 7.58
C SER A 136 24.35 15.76 7.68
N HIS A 137 24.45 15.20 8.89
CA HIS A 137 25.19 13.97 9.16
C HIS A 137 24.28 12.73 9.19
N GLY A 138 23.12 12.80 8.52
CA GLY A 138 22.13 11.72 8.37
C GLY A 138 20.71 12.16 8.74
N CYS A 139 20.57 13.11 9.66
CA CYS A 139 19.27 13.67 10.05
C CYS A 139 18.57 14.44 8.93
N ILE A 140 17.26 14.61 9.05
CA ILE A 140 16.45 15.42 8.14
C ILE A 140 16.17 16.75 8.87
N ARG A 141 16.83 17.81 8.44
CA ARG A 141 16.65 19.14 9.05
C ARG A 141 15.43 19.82 8.46
N LEU A 142 14.63 20.43 9.33
CA LEU A 142 13.37 21.10 9.01
C LEU A 142 13.43 22.59 9.38
N PRO A 143 12.66 23.46 8.70
CA PRO A 143 12.43 24.84 9.14
C PRO A 143 11.82 24.89 10.55
N ARG A 144 12.11 25.95 11.31
CA ARG A 144 11.69 26.06 12.72
C ARG A 144 10.19 25.89 12.94
N ASP A 145 9.38 26.66 12.23
CA ASP A 145 7.93 26.66 12.46
C ASP A 145 7.30 25.35 11.99
N PHE A 146 7.75 24.85 10.84
CA PHE A 146 7.35 23.54 10.35
C PHE A 146 7.72 22.41 11.32
N ALA A 147 8.93 22.42 11.89
CA ALA A 147 9.35 21.41 12.86
C ALA A 147 8.50 21.43 14.14
N LYS A 148 8.15 22.63 14.62
CA LYS A 148 7.28 22.82 15.79
C LYS A 148 5.88 22.28 15.52
N ASP A 149 5.30 22.63 14.38
CA ASP A 149 3.95 22.21 13.99
C ASP A 149 3.91 20.70 13.74
N LEU A 150 4.88 20.16 12.99
CA LEU A 150 5.01 18.73 12.72
C LEU A 150 5.12 17.95 14.03
N PHE A 151 5.91 18.45 14.99
CA PHE A 151 6.01 17.83 16.30
C PHE A 151 4.69 17.89 17.09
N GLY A 152 3.84 18.87 16.84
CA GLY A 152 2.51 18.96 17.46
C GLY A 152 1.51 17.94 16.90
N MET A 153 1.58 17.65 15.61
CA MET A 153 0.61 16.77 14.92
C MET A 153 0.99 15.29 14.88
N THR A 154 2.25 14.93 15.13
CA THR A 154 2.69 13.52 15.08
C THR A 154 2.65 12.84 16.43
N GLU A 155 2.74 11.51 16.42
CA GLU A 155 2.94 10.70 17.63
C GLU A 155 4.00 9.62 17.40
N ARG A 156 4.39 8.91 18.46
CA ARG A 156 5.25 7.72 18.32
C ARG A 156 4.48 6.65 17.52
N GLY A 157 5.18 5.93 16.65
CA GLY A 157 4.59 4.91 15.77
C GLY A 157 4.03 5.43 14.45
N LEU A 158 3.90 6.75 14.27
CA LEU A 158 3.48 7.32 12.99
C LEU A 158 4.52 7.05 11.90
N HIS A 159 4.04 6.67 10.71
CA HIS A 159 4.87 6.24 9.59
C HIS A 159 5.51 7.42 8.85
N VAL A 160 6.80 7.26 8.54
CA VAL A 160 7.60 8.19 7.74
C VAL A 160 8.24 7.40 6.62
N VAL A 161 7.87 7.70 5.38
CA VAL A 161 8.48 7.07 4.20
C VAL A 161 9.57 8.02 3.69
N VAL A 162 10.80 7.55 3.62
CA VAL A 162 11.93 8.32 3.06
C VAL A 162 12.32 7.67 1.74
N THR A 163 12.08 8.38 0.64
CA THR A 163 12.33 7.89 -0.72
C THR A 163 13.55 8.59 -1.33
N LYS A 164 14.25 7.90 -2.23
CA LYS A 164 15.30 8.54 -3.03
C LYS A 164 14.70 9.46 -4.08
N GLU A 165 13.71 8.95 -4.80
CA GLU A 165 13.00 9.68 -5.85
C GLU A 165 11.82 10.48 -5.29
N THR A 166 11.16 11.25 -6.14
CA THR A 166 9.84 11.80 -5.85
C THR A 166 8.83 10.65 -5.77
N ALA A 167 8.00 10.64 -4.75
CA ALA A 167 6.91 9.68 -4.57
C ALA A 167 5.72 10.40 -3.96
N GLU A 168 4.52 10.01 -4.39
CA GLU A 168 3.25 10.50 -3.88
C GLU A 168 2.35 9.29 -3.55
N PRO A 169 1.41 9.41 -2.61
CA PRO A 169 0.46 8.34 -2.32
C PRO A 169 -0.49 8.13 -3.50
N GLU A 170 -0.69 6.87 -3.88
CA GLU A 170 -1.60 6.50 -4.95
C GLU A 170 -2.75 5.64 -4.39
N PRO A 171 -4.02 5.91 -4.74
CA PRO A 171 -5.13 5.03 -4.39
C PRO A 171 -4.95 3.64 -5.00
N ILE A 172 -5.26 2.59 -4.24
CA ILE A 172 -5.15 1.21 -4.70
C ILE A 172 -6.29 0.34 -4.18
N ARG A 173 -6.77 -0.57 -5.03
CA ARG A 173 -7.75 -1.60 -4.68
C ARG A 173 -7.22 -2.96 -5.12
N HIS A 174 -7.24 -3.93 -4.22
CA HIS A 174 -6.78 -5.28 -4.51
C HIS A 174 -7.38 -6.29 -3.54
N ALA A 175 -7.70 -7.50 -4.02
CA ALA A 175 -8.38 -8.54 -3.23
C ALA A 175 -7.56 -9.10 -2.06
N VAL A 176 -6.24 -8.88 -2.05
CA VAL A 176 -5.35 -9.26 -0.93
C VAL A 176 -5.42 -8.25 0.22
N LEU A 177 -5.71 -6.99 -0.08
CA LEU A 177 -5.80 -5.96 0.95
C LEU A 177 -7.06 -6.22 1.78
N PRO A 178 -6.94 -6.35 3.11
CA PRO A 178 -8.07 -6.73 3.94
C PRO A 178 -9.14 -5.65 3.90
N GLN A 179 -10.39 -6.11 3.95
CA GLN A 179 -11.58 -5.28 4.12
C GLN A 179 -12.13 -5.53 5.53
N PRO A 180 -12.83 -4.56 6.15
CA PRO A 180 -13.41 -4.77 7.47
C PRO A 180 -14.40 -5.94 7.44
N MET A 181 -14.50 -6.70 8.53
CA MET A 181 -15.40 -7.84 8.58
C MET A 181 -16.85 -7.37 8.47
N GLN A 182 -17.57 -7.87 7.46
CA GLN A 182 -19.01 -7.78 7.40
C GLN A 182 -19.61 -8.82 8.35
N VAL A 183 -20.29 -8.37 9.40
CA VAL A 183 -21.11 -9.25 10.23
C VAL A 183 -22.46 -9.43 9.54
N GLY A 184 -22.49 -10.26 8.51
CA GLY A 184 -23.75 -10.74 7.95
C GLY A 184 -24.34 -11.76 8.93
N THR A 185 -25.47 -11.43 9.56
CA THR A 185 -26.29 -12.48 10.19
C THR A 185 -26.84 -13.32 9.05
N PRO A 186 -26.50 -14.63 8.93
CA PRO A 186 -27.18 -15.46 7.95
C PRO A 186 -28.62 -15.60 8.40
N VAL A 187 -29.50 -14.75 7.88
CA VAL A 187 -30.94 -15.00 7.92
C VAL A 187 -31.17 -16.20 7.03
N ALA A 188 -31.59 -17.32 7.62
CA ALA A 188 -32.03 -18.47 6.86
C ALA A 188 -33.25 -18.05 6.04
N SER A 189 -33.03 -17.72 4.77
CA SER A 189 -34.12 -17.43 3.84
C SER A 189 -34.68 -18.77 3.36
N LEU A 190 -35.88 -19.11 3.86
CA LEU A 190 -36.64 -20.22 3.33
C LEU A 190 -37.35 -19.74 2.06
N SER A 191 -37.21 -20.48 0.97
CA SER A 191 -37.95 -20.17 -0.25
C SER A 191 -39.46 -20.30 0.01
N SER A 192 -40.28 -19.52 -0.69
CA SER A 192 -41.75 -19.65 -0.61
C SER A 192 -42.22 -21.07 -0.92
N GLY A 193 -41.49 -21.80 -1.77
CA GLY A 193 -41.74 -23.22 -2.05
C GLY A 193 -41.47 -24.14 -0.85
N THR A 194 -40.43 -23.87 -0.07
CA THR A 194 -40.11 -24.61 1.16
C THR A 194 -41.14 -24.37 2.26
N ILE A 195 -41.57 -23.11 2.43
CA ILE A 195 -42.63 -22.74 3.38
C ILE A 195 -43.98 -23.35 2.96
N ALA A 196 -44.27 -23.39 1.66
CA ALA A 196 -45.48 -24.01 1.14
C ALA A 196 -45.46 -25.54 1.29
N ALA A 197 -44.31 -26.18 1.23
CA ALA A 197 -44.19 -27.65 1.32
C ALA A 197 -44.35 -28.21 2.74
N ASP A 198 -44.08 -27.42 3.79
CA ASP A 198 -44.18 -27.86 5.19
C ASP A 198 -45.39 -27.22 5.90
N PRO A 199 -46.44 -27.99 6.24
CA PRO A 199 -47.62 -27.48 6.95
C PRO A 199 -47.30 -26.85 8.32
N ALA A 200 -46.21 -27.25 8.99
CA ALA A 200 -45.84 -26.72 10.30
C ALA A 200 -45.21 -25.32 10.23
N LEU A 201 -44.74 -24.90 9.05
CA LEU A 201 -44.14 -23.59 8.81
C LEU A 201 -45.16 -22.53 8.36
N ARG A 202 -46.40 -22.95 8.05
CA ARG A 202 -47.46 -22.05 7.58
C ARG A 202 -48.02 -21.24 8.77
N GLY A 203 -47.78 -19.93 8.75
CA GLY A 203 -48.29 -18.99 9.76
C GLY A 203 -47.40 -18.80 10.99
N THR A 204 -46.27 -19.51 11.08
CA THR A 204 -45.27 -19.36 12.15
C THR A 204 -44.11 -18.43 11.76
N VAL A 205 -43.94 -18.15 10.46
CA VAL A 205 -42.90 -17.27 9.92
C VAL A 205 -43.54 -15.92 9.56
N ALA A 206 -43.15 -14.85 10.25
CA ALA A 206 -43.51 -13.50 9.84
C ALA A 206 -42.72 -13.11 8.58
N ALA A 207 -43.42 -12.72 7.52
CA ALA A 207 -42.77 -12.12 6.36
C ALA A 207 -42.26 -10.73 6.78
N THR A 208 -40.96 -10.57 6.88
CA THR A 208 -40.31 -9.27 7.00
C THR A 208 -39.80 -8.87 5.63
N ASP A 209 -39.91 -7.60 5.26
CA ASP A 209 -39.33 -7.10 4.02
C ASP A 209 -37.83 -7.41 3.97
N ALA A 210 -37.31 -7.71 2.77
CA ALA A 210 -35.88 -7.99 2.57
C ALA A 210 -34.96 -6.82 2.98
N ASP A 211 -35.54 -5.63 3.15
CA ASP A 211 -34.89 -4.39 3.58
C ASP A 211 -35.08 -4.09 5.08
N ALA A 212 -35.61 -5.03 5.87
CA ALA A 212 -35.60 -4.90 7.32
C ALA A 212 -34.14 -4.88 7.80
N GLU A 213 -33.63 -3.69 8.07
CA GLU A 213 -32.32 -3.41 8.65
C GLU A 213 -32.28 -4.09 10.04
N LEU A 214 -31.99 -5.40 10.08
CA LEU A 214 -31.66 -6.08 11.32
C LEU A 214 -30.45 -5.33 11.86
N ALA A 215 -30.63 -4.63 12.98
CA ALA A 215 -29.56 -3.98 13.70
C ALA A 215 -28.44 -4.99 13.89
N THR A 216 -27.42 -4.90 13.04
CA THR A 216 -26.22 -5.70 13.15
C THR A 216 -25.58 -5.24 14.44
N LEU A 217 -25.66 -6.07 15.47
CA LEU A 217 -24.81 -5.91 16.64
C LEU A 217 -23.39 -6.23 16.18
N THR A 218 -22.75 -5.28 15.52
CA THR A 218 -21.35 -5.33 15.18
C THR A 218 -20.61 -5.41 16.52
N PRO A 219 -19.84 -6.47 16.81
CA PRO A 219 -19.06 -6.51 18.03
C PRO A 219 -18.16 -5.29 18.07
N GLU A 220 -18.33 -4.40 19.05
CA GLU A 220 -17.46 -3.23 19.21
C GLU A 220 -16.01 -3.70 19.30
N ASN A 221 -15.14 -3.16 18.43
CA ASN A 221 -13.72 -3.49 18.47
C ASN A 221 -13.09 -2.54 19.50
N PRO A 222 -12.71 -3.02 20.69
CA PRO A 222 -12.22 -2.14 21.76
C PRO A 222 -10.89 -1.45 21.42
N ASP A 223 -10.24 -1.85 20.33
CA ASP A 223 -8.99 -1.30 19.82
C ASP A 223 -9.17 -0.55 18.49
N PHE A 224 -10.38 -0.12 18.14
CA PHE A 224 -10.66 0.51 16.84
C PHE A 224 -9.85 1.79 16.59
N ASP A 225 -9.37 2.44 17.65
CA ASP A 225 -8.49 3.61 17.64
C ASP A 225 -6.99 3.28 17.41
N LYS A 226 -6.61 2.00 17.41
CA LYS A 226 -5.21 1.56 17.34
C LYS A 226 -4.91 0.89 16.00
N PRO A 227 -4.14 1.54 15.11
CA PRO A 227 -3.82 1.00 13.79
C PRO A 227 -2.99 -0.29 13.89
N LEU A 228 -3.27 -1.24 13.00
CA LEU A 228 -2.40 -2.39 12.80
C LEU A 228 -1.15 -2.00 12.02
N ARG A 229 0.01 -2.51 12.47
CA ARG A 229 1.25 -2.45 11.71
C ARG A 229 1.56 -3.85 11.23
N MET A 230 1.42 -4.09 9.94
CA MET A 230 1.62 -5.39 9.31
C MET A 230 2.86 -5.36 8.44
N ILE A 231 3.61 -6.46 8.42
CA ILE A 231 4.71 -6.65 7.49
C ILE A 231 4.67 -8.07 6.93
N ILE A 232 4.82 -8.20 5.61
CA ILE A 232 5.06 -9.47 4.92
C ILE A 232 6.50 -9.44 4.46
N THR A 233 7.27 -10.40 4.96
CA THR A 233 8.64 -10.64 4.50
C THR A 233 8.80 -12.06 4.02
N PRO A 234 9.54 -12.31 2.91
CA PRO A 234 10.04 -13.63 2.61
C PRO A 234 10.73 -14.21 3.84
N ASN A 235 10.50 -15.49 4.09
CA ASN A 235 11.33 -16.21 5.03
C ASN A 235 12.74 -16.19 4.46
N GLN A 236 13.76 -16.00 5.29
CA GLN A 236 15.15 -16.17 4.86
C GLN A 236 15.22 -17.53 4.18
N GLU A 237 15.35 -17.52 2.84
CA GLU A 237 15.05 -18.69 2.01
C GLU A 237 15.77 -19.92 2.59
N PRO A 238 15.05 -21.01 2.90
CA PRO A 238 15.68 -22.32 2.92
C PRO A 238 16.22 -22.50 1.50
N ASN A 239 17.53 -22.30 1.33
CA ASN A 239 18.26 -22.42 0.07
C ASN A 239 17.55 -23.45 -0.84
N ALA A 240 17.09 -23.05 -2.03
CA ALA A 240 16.30 -23.94 -2.90
C ALA A 240 16.94 -25.32 -3.11
N ASN A 241 18.29 -25.39 -3.09
CA ASN A 241 19.03 -26.63 -3.13
C ASN A 241 18.87 -27.47 -1.84
N LYS A 242 18.81 -26.85 -0.66
CA LYS A 242 18.48 -27.52 0.61
C LYS A 242 17.06 -28.09 0.57
N THR A 243 16.09 -27.32 0.09
CA THR A 243 14.71 -27.82 -0.05
C THR A 243 14.67 -28.99 -1.02
N LEU A 244 15.32 -28.87 -2.18
CA LEU A 244 15.45 -29.95 -3.16
C LEU A 244 16.13 -31.19 -2.56
N GLN A 245 17.27 -31.05 -1.88
CA GLN A 245 17.98 -32.16 -1.21
C GLN A 245 17.09 -32.84 -0.17
N SER A 246 16.39 -32.06 0.66
CA SER A 246 15.49 -32.57 1.68
C SER A 246 14.33 -33.34 1.07
N LEU A 247 13.73 -32.83 0.00
CA LEU A 247 12.61 -33.50 -0.69
C LEU A 247 13.08 -34.78 -1.39
N LEU A 248 14.20 -34.74 -2.12
CA LEU A 248 14.78 -35.93 -2.75
C LEU A 248 15.10 -37.02 -1.71
N ASN A 249 15.66 -36.65 -0.55
CA ASN A 249 15.90 -37.58 0.56
C ASN A 249 14.61 -38.17 1.11
N LYS A 250 13.58 -37.34 1.33
CA LYS A 250 12.27 -37.78 1.81
C LYS A 250 11.59 -38.73 0.83
N MET A 251 11.82 -38.55 -0.47
CA MET A 251 11.35 -39.43 -1.54
C MET A 251 12.24 -40.67 -1.76
N GLY A 252 13.37 -40.78 -1.06
CA GLY A 252 14.24 -41.96 -1.06
C GLY A 252 15.45 -41.94 -2.01
N PHE A 253 15.75 -40.81 -2.67
CA PHE A 253 16.80 -40.73 -3.72
C PHE A 253 18.25 -40.49 -3.23
N ASP A 254 18.53 -40.51 -1.91
CA ASP A 254 19.83 -40.16 -1.27
C ASP A 254 20.59 -38.99 -1.95
N ALA A 255 20.11 -37.77 -1.74
CA ALA A 255 20.76 -36.54 -2.18
C ALA A 255 21.96 -36.14 -1.30
N GLY A 256 22.28 -36.89 -0.24
CA GLY A 256 23.31 -36.54 0.74
C GLY A 256 22.84 -35.53 1.80
N PRO A 257 23.76 -34.89 2.55
CA PRO A 257 23.42 -33.92 3.59
C PRO A 257 22.71 -32.69 3.02
N VAL A 258 21.76 -32.13 3.79
CA VAL A 258 20.96 -30.96 3.39
C VAL A 258 21.74 -29.66 3.66
N ASP A 259 22.77 -29.42 2.87
CA ASP A 259 23.71 -28.30 2.99
C ASP A 259 23.50 -27.20 1.93
N GLY A 260 22.75 -27.49 0.87
CA GLY A 260 22.47 -26.60 -0.24
C GLY A 260 23.53 -26.57 -1.34
N VAL A 261 24.53 -27.46 -1.27
CA VAL A 261 25.58 -27.61 -2.26
C VAL A 261 25.23 -28.78 -3.18
N ILE A 262 25.13 -28.52 -4.48
CA ILE A 262 24.86 -29.57 -5.48
C ILE A 262 26.12 -30.40 -5.73
N GLY A 263 26.35 -31.37 -4.85
CA GLY A 263 27.47 -32.30 -4.89
C GLY A 263 27.22 -33.50 -5.80
N ARG A 264 28.16 -34.46 -5.80
CA ARG A 264 28.04 -35.70 -6.58
C ARG A 264 26.79 -36.52 -6.20
N LYS A 265 26.51 -36.66 -4.91
CA LYS A 265 25.31 -37.35 -4.39
C LYS A 265 24.02 -36.68 -4.85
N THR A 266 23.92 -35.36 -4.68
CA THR A 266 22.73 -34.61 -5.09
C THR A 266 22.48 -34.70 -6.60
N ARG A 267 23.52 -34.64 -7.44
CA ARG A 267 23.37 -34.85 -8.91
C ARG A 267 22.92 -36.27 -9.25
N ALA A 268 23.45 -37.29 -8.56
CA ALA A 268 23.01 -38.67 -8.76
C ALA A 268 21.54 -38.86 -8.38
N ALA A 269 21.12 -38.31 -7.23
CA ALA A 269 19.72 -38.31 -6.80
C ALA A 269 18.80 -37.61 -7.81
N ILE A 270 19.25 -36.50 -8.39
CA ILE A 270 18.53 -35.79 -9.45
C ILE A 270 18.40 -36.66 -10.71
N SER A 271 19.48 -37.30 -11.16
CA SER A 271 19.44 -38.18 -12.32
C SER A 271 18.46 -39.33 -12.13
N LEU A 272 18.47 -39.96 -10.94
CA LEU A 272 17.54 -41.04 -10.60
C LEU A 272 16.09 -40.56 -10.54
N PHE A 273 15.85 -39.37 -10.00
CA PHE A 273 14.52 -38.76 -10.03
C PHE A 273 14.07 -38.47 -11.47
N GLN A 274 14.95 -37.92 -12.31
CA GLN A 274 14.65 -37.63 -13.72
C GLN A 274 14.30 -38.90 -14.48
N GLU A 275 15.04 -39.98 -14.26
CA GLU A 275 14.78 -41.30 -14.83
C GLU A 275 13.41 -41.84 -14.39
N GLY A 276 13.09 -41.80 -13.10
CA GLY A 276 11.79 -42.27 -12.57
C GLY A 276 10.60 -41.37 -12.92
N ALA A 277 10.85 -40.14 -13.37
CA ALA A 277 9.83 -39.15 -13.71
C ALA A 277 9.63 -38.96 -15.23
N ASP A 278 10.28 -39.79 -16.05
CA ASP A 278 10.32 -39.73 -17.52
C ASP A 278 10.81 -38.37 -18.07
N LEU A 279 11.80 -37.78 -17.41
CA LEU A 279 12.44 -36.53 -17.82
C LEU A 279 13.81 -36.79 -18.47
N PRO A 280 14.32 -35.87 -19.31
CA PRO A 280 15.69 -35.95 -19.80
C PRO A 280 16.69 -36.02 -18.64
N VAL A 281 17.43 -37.12 -18.56
CA VAL A 281 18.42 -37.38 -17.51
C VAL A 281 19.67 -36.53 -17.78
N THR A 282 19.73 -35.39 -17.11
CA THR A 282 20.81 -34.40 -17.23
C THR A 282 21.64 -34.31 -15.95
N GLY A 283 21.07 -34.71 -14.80
CA GLY A 283 21.69 -34.52 -13.48
C GLY A 283 21.84 -33.05 -13.07
N GLN A 284 21.27 -32.13 -13.86
CA GLN A 284 21.35 -30.69 -13.65
C GLN A 284 20.08 -30.17 -12.98
N VAL A 285 20.25 -29.20 -12.08
CA VAL A 285 19.13 -28.50 -11.47
C VAL A 285 18.56 -27.51 -12.48
N THR A 286 17.34 -27.78 -12.95
CA THR A 286 16.57 -26.88 -13.79
C THR A 286 15.29 -26.47 -13.07
N THR A 287 14.71 -25.32 -13.43
CA THR A 287 13.43 -24.87 -12.85
C THR A 287 12.31 -25.90 -13.08
N ALA A 288 12.30 -26.53 -14.27
CA ALA A 288 11.34 -27.58 -14.59
C ALA A 288 11.46 -28.80 -13.68
N LEU A 289 12.70 -29.24 -13.40
CA LEU A 289 12.97 -30.31 -12.46
C LEU A 289 12.46 -29.96 -11.06
N VAL A 290 12.84 -28.79 -10.53
CA VAL A 290 12.45 -28.37 -9.17
C VAL A 290 10.93 -28.34 -9.02
N ASN A 291 10.23 -27.75 -9.99
CA ASN A 291 8.77 -27.71 -9.99
C ASN A 291 8.15 -29.12 -10.05
N ARG A 292 8.74 -30.03 -10.82
CA ARG A 292 8.29 -31.44 -10.88
C ARG A 292 8.51 -32.15 -9.54
N VAL A 293 9.70 -32.03 -8.93
CA VAL A 293 9.99 -32.61 -7.61
C VAL A 293 9.01 -32.07 -6.57
N TYR A 294 8.72 -30.78 -6.59
CA TYR A 294 7.79 -30.17 -5.64
C TYR A 294 6.38 -30.73 -5.79
N LYS A 295 5.89 -30.84 -7.04
CA LYS A 295 4.60 -31.44 -7.35
C LYS A 295 4.52 -32.89 -6.87
N ASP A 296 5.51 -33.71 -7.22
CA ASP A 296 5.51 -35.15 -6.94
C ASP A 296 5.71 -35.45 -5.43
N ALA A 297 6.41 -34.57 -4.71
CA ALA A 297 6.55 -34.65 -3.26
C ALA A 297 5.30 -34.17 -2.49
N GLY A 298 4.26 -33.69 -3.19
CA GLY A 298 3.14 -32.98 -2.56
C GLY A 298 3.61 -31.73 -1.80
N TYR A 299 4.77 -31.19 -2.17
CA TYR A 299 5.30 -29.97 -1.60
C TYR A 299 4.58 -28.79 -2.25
N GLU A 300 3.50 -28.37 -1.60
CA GLU A 300 3.01 -27.03 -1.83
C GLU A 300 4.08 -26.07 -1.37
N LYS A 301 4.47 -25.13 -2.25
CA LYS A 301 5.33 -24.00 -1.92
C LYS A 301 4.56 -23.03 -1.01
N GLY A 302 4.12 -23.55 0.13
CA GLY A 302 3.30 -22.89 1.11
C GLY A 302 4.22 -22.35 2.18
N GLN A 303 4.03 -21.08 2.52
CA GLN A 303 4.67 -20.44 3.67
C GLN A 303 6.15 -20.09 3.44
N ASN A 304 6.50 -19.66 2.23
CA ASN A 304 7.81 -19.07 1.94
C ASN A 304 7.92 -17.60 2.41
N ALA A 305 6.90 -17.08 3.08
CA ALA A 305 6.89 -15.77 3.70
C ALA A 305 6.10 -15.81 5.02
N THR A 306 6.34 -14.80 5.84
CA THR A 306 5.64 -14.63 7.12
C THR A 306 5.00 -13.25 7.16
N LEU A 307 3.72 -13.22 7.52
CA LEU A 307 2.99 -12.03 7.93
C LEU A 307 3.16 -11.86 9.44
N ARG A 308 3.69 -10.71 9.86
CA ARG A 308 3.79 -10.32 11.27
C ARG A 308 2.98 -9.07 11.51
N ILE A 309 2.26 -9.02 12.62
CA ILE A 309 1.37 -7.92 12.97
C ILE A 309 1.69 -7.41 14.37
N ARG A 310 1.84 -6.10 14.45
CA ARG A 310 1.96 -5.34 15.69
C ARG A 310 0.77 -4.42 15.89
N ARG A 311 0.40 -4.23 17.15
CA ARG A 311 -0.49 -3.16 17.61
C ARG A 311 0.12 -2.55 18.86
N SER A 312 0.15 -1.22 18.92
CA SER A 312 0.75 -0.49 20.04
C SER A 312 2.15 -1.03 20.42
N PHE A 313 2.98 -1.28 19.40
CA PHE A 313 4.36 -1.78 19.52
C PHE A 313 4.54 -3.21 20.08
N LYS A 314 3.46 -3.99 20.18
CA LYS A 314 3.50 -5.40 20.61
C LYS A 314 3.16 -6.33 19.46
N ASP A 315 3.89 -7.42 19.33
CA ASP A 315 3.54 -8.50 18.40
C ASP A 315 2.24 -9.16 18.89
N ILE A 316 1.19 -9.15 18.05
CA ILE A 316 -0.13 -9.70 18.40
C ILE A 316 -0.54 -10.89 17.52
N TYR A 317 0.08 -11.01 16.35
CA TYR A 317 -0.27 -12.05 15.40
C TYR A 317 0.92 -12.33 14.48
N GLU A 318 1.10 -13.60 14.18
CA GLU A 318 2.07 -14.09 13.20
C GLU A 318 1.41 -15.23 12.44
N ALA A 319 1.46 -15.16 11.12
CA ALA A 319 0.92 -16.20 10.28
C ALA A 319 1.78 -16.43 9.04
N PRO A 320 1.84 -17.68 8.58
CA PRO A 320 2.50 -17.98 7.34
C PRO A 320 1.69 -17.48 6.14
N VAL A 321 2.39 -16.98 5.11
CA VAL A 321 1.81 -16.51 3.85
C VAL A 321 2.64 -17.00 2.67
N THR A 322 2.04 -17.03 1.49
CA THR A 322 2.74 -17.45 0.27
C THR A 322 3.03 -16.25 -0.62
N LEU A 323 4.28 -16.15 -1.07
CA LEU A 323 4.73 -15.24 -2.12
C LEU A 323 5.01 -16.04 -3.40
N LYS A 324 4.28 -15.72 -4.47
CA LYS A 324 4.61 -16.19 -5.82
C LYS A 324 5.94 -15.57 -6.24
N ASP A 325 6.70 -16.35 -7.01
CA ASP A 325 7.99 -15.94 -7.57
C ASP A 325 8.97 -15.39 -6.51
N PRO A 326 9.26 -16.12 -5.40
CA PRO A 326 10.04 -15.60 -4.28
C PRO A 326 11.50 -15.26 -4.61
N ASN A 327 12.01 -15.75 -5.73
CA ASN A 327 13.36 -15.44 -6.20
C ASN A 327 13.45 -14.06 -6.84
N GLU A 328 12.32 -13.48 -7.24
CA GLU A 328 12.28 -12.14 -7.78
C GLU A 328 12.28 -11.11 -6.65
N LYS A 329 13.08 -10.06 -6.83
CA LYS A 329 13.11 -8.96 -5.86
C LYS A 329 11.73 -8.35 -5.73
N ILE A 330 11.42 -7.92 -4.51
CA ILE A 330 10.15 -7.27 -4.17
C ILE A 330 10.41 -5.78 -3.98
N GLY A 331 11.56 -5.39 -3.43
CA GLY A 331 11.75 -4.01 -2.97
C GLY A 331 10.94 -3.73 -1.70
N THR A 332 10.32 -2.56 -1.59
CA THR A 332 9.58 -2.15 -0.39
C THR A 332 8.38 -1.28 -0.76
N PHE A 333 7.18 -1.77 -0.44
CA PHE A 333 5.91 -1.08 -0.64
C PHE A 333 5.19 -0.94 0.69
N VAL A 334 4.62 0.24 0.95
CA VAL A 334 3.75 0.45 2.12
C VAL A 334 2.35 0.80 1.64
N PHE A 335 1.39 -0.02 2.06
CA PHE A 335 -0.03 0.16 1.86
C PHE A 335 -0.64 0.68 3.17
N THR A 336 -1.53 1.66 3.10
CA THR A 336 -2.21 2.23 4.27
C THR A 336 -3.70 2.26 4.02
N ALA A 337 -4.47 1.69 4.94
CA ALA A 337 -5.93 1.80 4.98
C ALA A 337 -6.31 3.24 5.32
N LEU A 338 -7.18 3.83 4.51
CA LEU A 338 -7.70 5.18 4.73
C LEU A 338 -8.75 5.16 5.87
N ASP A 339 -9.40 6.30 6.10
CA ASP A 339 -10.43 6.40 7.12
C ASP A 339 -11.66 5.53 6.78
N PHE A 340 -12.25 4.92 7.81
CA PHE A 340 -13.51 4.19 7.73
C PHE A 340 -14.11 4.03 9.13
N LYS A 341 -15.43 3.85 9.21
CA LYS A 341 -16.16 3.70 10.47
C LYS A 341 -16.35 2.23 10.83
N GLN A 342 -16.51 1.98 12.13
CA GLN A 342 -16.83 0.63 12.56
C GLN A 342 -18.19 0.20 11.99
N GLY A 343 -18.21 -0.94 11.32
CA GLY A 343 -19.39 -1.46 10.61
C GLY A 343 -19.33 -1.23 9.09
N ASP A 344 -18.42 -0.39 8.60
CA ASP A 344 -18.25 -0.21 7.16
C ASP A 344 -17.83 -1.51 6.49
N ALA A 345 -18.46 -1.80 5.35
CA ALA A 345 -18.17 -2.97 4.54
C ALA A 345 -16.87 -2.88 3.75
N HIS A 346 -16.36 -1.66 3.56
CA HIS A 346 -15.31 -1.33 2.62
C HIS A 346 -14.36 -0.28 3.18
N VAL A 347 -13.09 -0.42 2.81
CA VAL A 347 -12.05 0.57 3.07
C VAL A 347 -11.19 0.74 1.83
N ASP A 348 -10.93 1.99 1.48
CA ASP A 348 -9.98 2.34 0.44
C ASP A 348 -8.56 2.32 1.00
N TRP A 349 -7.61 1.95 0.14
CA TRP A 349 -6.20 1.89 0.49
C TRP A 349 -5.41 2.87 -0.37
N MET A 350 -4.29 3.33 0.17
CA MET A 350 -3.26 4.03 -0.60
C MET A 350 -1.94 3.26 -0.54
N VAL A 351 -1.09 3.45 -1.54
CA VAL A 351 0.26 2.88 -1.60
C VAL A 351 1.32 3.95 -1.78
N VAL A 352 2.48 3.72 -1.16
CA VAL A 352 3.72 4.46 -1.43
C VAL A 352 4.85 3.47 -1.69
N PRO A 353 5.46 3.44 -2.90
CA PRO A 353 6.65 2.65 -3.17
C PRO A 353 7.89 3.33 -2.58
N ALA A 354 8.46 2.75 -1.51
CA ALA A 354 9.58 3.38 -0.79
C ALA A 354 10.90 3.41 -1.60
N GLU A 355 11.00 2.56 -2.61
CA GLU A 355 12.14 2.45 -3.52
C GLU A 355 11.78 2.83 -4.97
N GLY A 356 10.65 3.49 -5.20
CA GLY A 356 10.07 3.70 -6.53
C GLY A 356 9.62 2.39 -7.18
N GLU A 357 9.26 2.45 -8.47
CA GLU A 357 8.70 1.31 -9.22
C GLU A 357 9.75 0.42 -9.90
N GLN A 358 11.03 0.57 -9.55
CA GLN A 358 12.13 -0.19 -10.17
C GLN A 358 12.02 -1.72 -9.95
N TYR A 359 11.17 -2.16 -9.02
CA TYR A 359 10.96 -3.57 -8.66
C TYR A 359 9.58 -4.09 -9.07
N GLY A 360 8.84 -3.33 -9.88
CA GLY A 360 7.48 -3.63 -10.32
C GLY A 360 6.47 -2.61 -9.80
N THR A 361 5.24 -2.74 -10.29
CA THR A 361 4.10 -1.92 -9.86
C THR A 361 3.50 -2.44 -8.55
N PRO A 362 2.81 -1.58 -7.76
CA PRO A 362 2.10 -2.02 -6.56
C PRO A 362 1.17 -3.22 -6.76
N THR A 363 0.43 -3.24 -7.87
CA THR A 363 -0.53 -4.31 -8.19
C THR A 363 0.16 -5.63 -8.51
N GLU A 364 1.27 -5.61 -9.26
CA GLU A 364 2.06 -6.82 -9.55
C GLU A 364 2.61 -7.46 -8.26
N ILE A 365 3.06 -6.64 -7.31
CA ILE A 365 3.55 -7.13 -6.02
C ILE A 365 2.41 -7.73 -5.20
N LEU A 366 1.23 -7.11 -5.16
CA LEU A 366 0.09 -7.68 -4.46
C LEU A 366 -0.44 -8.97 -5.11
N ASN A 367 -0.38 -9.10 -6.44
CA ASN A 367 -0.73 -10.33 -7.16
C ASN A 367 0.15 -11.54 -6.76
N ARG A 368 1.36 -11.27 -6.25
CA ARG A 368 2.28 -12.29 -5.74
C ARG A 368 1.91 -12.75 -4.32
N VAL A 369 1.18 -11.96 -3.55
CA VAL A 369 0.81 -12.31 -2.16
C VAL A 369 -0.43 -13.21 -2.16
N VAL A 370 -0.35 -14.33 -1.44
CA VAL A 370 -1.48 -15.23 -1.22
C VAL A 370 -1.66 -15.45 0.28
N LEU A 371 -2.84 -15.06 0.77
CA LEU A 371 -3.29 -15.23 2.15
C LEU A 371 -4.30 -16.38 2.23
N SER A 372 -4.22 -17.21 3.26
CA SER A 372 -5.25 -18.21 3.54
C SER A 372 -6.55 -17.54 3.98
N ASP A 373 -7.68 -18.21 3.79
CA ASP A 373 -8.99 -17.65 4.19
C ASP A 373 -9.08 -17.39 5.70
N LYS A 374 -8.38 -18.20 6.50
CA LYS A 374 -8.24 -17.95 7.94
C LYS A 374 -7.53 -16.62 8.18
N VAL A 375 -6.36 -16.41 7.56
CA VAL A 375 -5.58 -15.17 7.73
C VAL A 375 -6.38 -13.96 7.25
N ARG A 376 -7.08 -14.06 6.11
CA ARG A 376 -7.96 -12.99 5.63
C ARG A 376 -9.04 -12.63 6.64
N ARG A 377 -9.75 -13.63 7.18
CA ARG A 377 -10.79 -13.41 8.20
C ARG A 377 -10.23 -12.78 9.47
N ASP A 378 -9.10 -13.27 9.96
CA ASP A 378 -8.43 -12.72 11.15
C ASP A 378 -7.98 -11.27 10.92
N LEU A 379 -7.48 -10.94 9.72
CA LEU A 379 -7.14 -9.56 9.37
C LEU A 379 -8.38 -8.66 9.33
N SER A 380 -9.47 -9.13 8.73
CA SER A 380 -10.73 -8.38 8.64
C SER A 380 -11.34 -8.04 10.01
N THR A 381 -11.18 -8.90 11.02
CA THR A 381 -11.66 -8.62 12.39
C THR A 381 -10.77 -7.63 13.12
N MET A 382 -9.48 -7.63 12.84
CA MET A 382 -8.51 -6.76 13.52
C MET A 382 -8.31 -5.41 12.83
N LEU A 383 -8.79 -5.23 11.60
CA LEU A 383 -8.53 -4.05 10.78
C LEU A 383 -9.12 -2.77 11.41
N THR A 384 -8.32 -1.71 11.38
CA THR A 384 -8.66 -0.38 11.92
C THR A 384 -8.16 0.74 11.00
N PRO A 385 -8.75 1.95 11.03
CA PRO A 385 -8.28 3.08 10.24
C PRO A 385 -6.79 3.37 10.45
N GLY A 386 -6.07 3.72 9.38
CA GLY A 386 -4.63 3.97 9.44
C GLY A 386 -3.75 2.72 9.62
N SER A 387 -4.35 1.52 9.61
CA SER A 387 -3.62 0.26 9.52
C SER A 387 -2.75 0.24 8.27
N SER A 388 -1.58 -0.35 8.38
CA SER A 388 -0.60 -0.36 7.30
C SER A 388 -0.05 -1.75 7.05
N LEU A 389 0.18 -2.10 5.79
CA LEU A 389 0.84 -3.32 5.35
C LEU A 389 2.13 -2.96 4.60
N ILE A 390 3.26 -3.46 5.07
CA ILE A 390 4.53 -3.36 4.36
C ILE A 390 4.80 -4.70 3.68
N VAL A 391 5.06 -4.69 2.38
CA VAL A 391 5.53 -5.88 1.64
C VAL A 391 6.96 -5.61 1.20
N THR A 392 7.91 -6.42 1.69
CA THR A 392 9.34 -6.14 1.46
C THR A 392 10.23 -7.37 1.51
N ASP A 393 11.31 -7.35 0.72
CA ASP A 393 12.44 -8.30 0.81
C ASP A 393 13.59 -7.79 1.71
N ARG A 394 13.43 -6.61 2.32
CA ARG A 394 14.44 -5.96 3.17
C ARG A 394 14.33 -6.43 4.62
N SER A 395 15.46 -6.39 5.32
CA SER A 395 15.48 -6.66 6.76
C SER A 395 14.90 -5.50 7.56
N PHE A 396 14.12 -5.82 8.58
CA PHE A 396 13.58 -4.87 9.55
C PHE A 396 14.19 -5.02 10.95
N ALA A 397 15.03 -6.04 11.19
CA ALA A 397 15.45 -6.45 12.52
C ALA A 397 16.27 -5.40 13.28
N ARG A 398 17.10 -4.61 12.57
CA ARG A 398 18.06 -3.70 13.21
C ARG A 398 17.40 -2.57 14.02
N ASN A 399 16.27 -2.05 13.54
CA ASN A 399 15.58 -0.91 14.14
C ASN A 399 14.20 -1.29 14.74
N THR A 400 13.78 -2.54 14.56
CA THR A 400 12.53 -3.06 15.11
C THR A 400 12.83 -3.86 16.37
N GLY A 401 12.32 -3.39 17.52
CA GLY A 401 12.55 -4.02 18.83
C GLY A 401 11.34 -3.90 19.75
N LEU A 402 11.57 -4.05 21.05
CA LEU A 402 10.54 -3.82 22.07
C LEU A 402 10.14 -2.34 22.06
N GLY A 403 8.84 -2.05 21.95
CA GLY A 403 8.34 -0.67 22.01
C GLY A 403 8.52 0.14 20.72
N THR A 404 8.74 -0.52 19.57
CA THR A 404 8.75 0.09 18.23
C THR A 404 7.82 -0.64 17.28
N ASP A 405 7.38 0.06 16.23
CA ASP A 405 6.78 -0.58 15.07
C ASP A 405 7.88 -1.07 14.11
N PHE A 406 7.46 -1.61 12.97
CA PHE A 406 8.38 -2.06 11.93
C PHE A 406 9.14 -0.88 11.33
N VAL A 407 10.47 -1.01 11.25
CA VAL A 407 11.35 -0.07 10.56
C VAL A 407 12.16 -0.83 9.52
N VAL A 408 11.93 -0.49 8.26
CA VAL A 408 12.57 -1.11 7.09
C VAL A 408 13.51 -0.09 6.46
N VAL A 409 14.81 -0.39 6.49
CA VAL A 409 15.84 0.44 5.85
C VAL A 409 16.18 -0.16 4.49
N THR A 410 16.08 0.63 3.42
CA THR A 410 16.29 0.16 2.06
C THR A 410 17.70 0.43 1.55
N LYS A 411 18.34 1.53 1.95
CA LYS A 411 19.74 1.87 1.65
C LYS A 411 20.40 2.71 2.74
#